data_AF-A0A8H7CD86-F1
#
_entry.id   AF-A0A8H7CD86-F1
#
_cell.length_a   1.000
_cell.length_b   1.000
_cell.length_c   1.000
_cell.angle_alpha   90.00
_cell.angle_beta   90.00
_cell.angle_gamma   90.00
#
_symmetry.space_group_name_H-M   'P 1'
#
loop_
_entity.id
_entity.type
_entity.pdbx_description
1 polymer ?
#
loop_
_entity_poly.entity_id
_entity_poly.type
_entity_poly.pdbx_seq_one_letter_code
_entity_poly.pdbx_strand_id
1 'polypeptide(L)'
;MTTLVFEKNSMLNTTILCNSSPSPAYTVSTRWPTSPTNIRAANTDELVGRINPRTFMPDTIMLPHAYGGEELRVSKWLKREKLGDGSPASVLSLGEERRFLVVHKEYGLALLAADTKTILAHWRPETSSSRLALIISHGLEKFETEILVAFLFEEGRLRSGKGNNSGGVASAISGALMGESVL
;
A
#
# COMPACT_ATOMS: atom_id res chain seq x y z
N MET A 1 -2.26 -10.64 -14.19
CA MET A 1 -1.58 -9.39 -13.83
C MET A 1 -2.67 -8.37 -13.72
N THR A 2 -2.90 -7.92 -12.50
CA THR A 2 -3.86 -6.87 -12.22
C THR A 2 -3.12 -5.56 -12.11
N THR A 3 -3.67 -4.50 -12.69
CA THR A 3 -3.16 -3.14 -12.58
C THR A 3 -4.25 -2.26 -11.99
N LEU A 4 -3.99 -1.78 -10.78
CA LEU A 4 -4.83 -0.85 -10.06
C LEU A 4 -4.33 0.57 -10.33
N VAL A 5 -5.02 1.30 -11.20
CA VAL A 5 -4.67 2.65 -11.66
C VAL A 5 -5.39 3.69 -10.81
N PHE A 6 -4.64 4.60 -10.22
CA PHE A 6 -5.18 5.67 -9.40
C PHE A 6 -5.65 6.80 -10.32
N GLU A 7 -6.91 7.19 -10.20
CA GLU A 7 -7.53 8.18 -11.08
C GLU A 7 -6.87 9.56 -10.92
N LYS A 8 -6.63 9.94 -9.67
CA LYS A 8 -5.81 11.10 -9.31
C LYS A 8 -4.39 10.62 -9.03
N ASN A 9 -3.43 11.50 -9.21
CA ASN A 9 -2.06 11.29 -8.73
C ASN A 9 -1.95 11.43 -7.20
N SER A 10 -2.80 10.73 -6.48
CA SER A 10 -2.88 10.70 -5.03
C SER A 10 -3.34 9.32 -4.62
N MET A 11 -2.75 8.82 -3.54
CA MET A 11 -3.14 7.55 -2.91
C MET A 11 -4.28 7.70 -1.91
N LEU A 12 -4.60 8.95 -1.54
CA LEU A 12 -5.71 9.29 -0.67
C LEU A 12 -6.78 10.02 -1.48
N ASN A 13 -8.04 9.89 -1.08
CA ASN A 13 -9.17 10.62 -1.68
C ASN A 13 -9.26 10.47 -3.21
N THR A 14 -9.11 9.23 -3.67
CA THR A 14 -8.96 8.83 -5.07
C THR A 14 -9.84 7.63 -5.41
N THR A 15 -10.17 7.50 -6.68
CA THR A 15 -10.81 6.32 -7.24
C THR A 15 -9.74 5.44 -7.87
N ILE A 16 -9.83 4.12 -7.69
CA ILE A 16 -8.91 3.16 -8.28
C ILE A 16 -9.66 2.37 -9.35
N LEU A 17 -9.14 2.44 -10.58
CA LEU A 17 -9.60 1.67 -11.72
C LEU A 17 -8.80 0.39 -11.82
N CYS A 18 -9.44 -0.71 -12.23
CA CYS A 18 -8.74 -1.98 -12.47
C CYS A 18 -8.69 -2.26 -13.96
N ASN A 19 -7.52 -2.59 -14.51
CA ASN A 19 -7.37 -2.86 -15.94
C ASN A 19 -8.22 -4.03 -16.47
N SER A 20 -8.64 -4.95 -15.60
CA SER A 20 -9.50 -6.08 -15.98
C SER A 20 -10.99 -5.75 -15.95
N SER A 21 -11.39 -4.54 -15.55
CA SER A 21 -12.79 -4.11 -15.49
C SER A 21 -12.98 -2.69 -16.04
N PRO A 22 -14.04 -2.43 -16.82
CA PRO A 22 -14.35 -1.07 -17.24
C PRO A 22 -14.87 -0.18 -16.10
N SER A 23 -15.30 -0.77 -14.98
CA SER A 23 -15.81 -0.04 -13.82
C SER A 23 -14.70 0.26 -12.80
N PRO A 24 -14.83 1.35 -12.01
CA PRO A 24 -14.01 1.54 -10.83
C PRO A 24 -14.03 0.31 -9.91
N ALA A 25 -12.87 -0.05 -9.38
CA ALA A 25 -12.73 -1.18 -8.47
C ALA A 25 -12.85 -0.73 -7.01
N TYR A 26 -12.13 0.34 -6.64
CA TYR A 26 -12.13 0.83 -5.27
C TYR A 26 -12.24 2.36 -5.17
N THR A 27 -12.69 2.84 -4.03
CA THR A 27 -12.55 4.23 -3.59
C THR A 27 -11.71 4.27 -2.32
N VAL A 28 -10.72 5.15 -2.28
CA VAL A 28 -9.90 5.40 -1.10
C VAL A 28 -10.25 6.77 -0.56
N SER A 29 -10.63 6.85 0.71
CA SER A 29 -11.05 8.10 1.35
C SER A 29 -10.43 8.28 2.73
N THR A 30 -9.96 9.50 2.98
CA THR A 30 -9.30 9.91 4.22
C THR A 30 -9.70 11.35 4.51
N ARG A 31 -10.48 11.56 5.59
CA ARG A 31 -11.05 12.87 5.91
C ARG A 31 -9.99 13.89 6.35
N TRP A 32 -9.04 13.45 7.17
CA TRP A 32 -7.94 14.26 7.72
C TRP A 32 -6.67 13.40 7.79
N PRO A 33 -5.46 14.00 7.83
CA PRO A 33 -4.21 13.23 7.88
C PRO A 33 -4.10 12.19 8.99
N THR A 34 -4.78 12.42 10.13
CA THR A 34 -4.83 11.51 11.28
C THR A 34 -6.10 10.67 11.34
N SER A 35 -7.02 10.83 10.38
CA SER A 35 -8.26 10.05 10.32
C SER A 35 -8.01 8.68 9.71
N PRO A 36 -8.91 7.71 10.00
CA PRO A 36 -8.95 6.46 9.27
C PRO A 36 -8.97 6.67 7.75
N THR A 37 -8.17 5.89 7.04
CA THR A 37 -8.27 5.74 5.60
C THR A 37 -9.16 4.54 5.31
N ASN A 38 -10.29 4.77 4.66
CA ASN A 38 -11.21 3.72 4.26
C ASN A 38 -10.97 3.37 2.79
N ILE A 39 -10.90 2.08 2.50
CA ILE A 39 -10.89 1.50 1.17
C ILE A 39 -12.23 0.78 1.00
N ARG A 40 -13.03 1.21 0.02
CA ARG A 40 -14.34 0.62 -0.26
C ARG A 40 -14.40 0.09 -1.69
N ALA A 41 -15.17 -0.98 -1.91
CA ALA A 41 -15.50 -1.44 -3.24
C ALA A 41 -16.39 -0.39 -3.94
N ALA A 42 -16.00 0.06 -5.12
CA ALA A 42 -16.64 1.23 -5.74
C ALA A 42 -18.06 0.98 -6.23
N ASN A 43 -18.41 -0.27 -6.52
CA ASN A 43 -19.74 -0.67 -7.01
C ASN A 43 -20.77 -0.89 -5.89
N THR A 44 -20.33 -1.38 -4.73
CA THR A 44 -21.22 -1.74 -3.61
C THR A 44 -21.13 -0.77 -2.43
N ASP A 45 -20.13 0.13 -2.45
CA ASP A 45 -19.73 0.95 -1.28
C ASP A 45 -19.37 0.11 -0.05
N GLU A 46 -19.09 -1.18 -0.23
CA GLU A 46 -18.71 -2.08 0.87
C GLU A 46 -17.31 -1.77 1.38
N LEU A 47 -17.11 -1.78 2.70
CA LEU A 47 -15.79 -1.59 3.29
C LEU A 47 -14.94 -2.85 3.06
N VAL A 48 -13.86 -2.73 2.30
CA VAL A 48 -12.93 -3.84 2.03
C VAL A 48 -11.64 -3.72 2.82
N GLY A 49 -11.28 -2.51 3.24
CA GLY A 49 -10.12 -2.27 4.08
C GLY A 49 -10.22 -0.95 4.83
N ARG A 50 -9.60 -0.89 6.00
CA ARG A 50 -9.45 0.34 6.78
C ARG A 50 -8.08 0.38 7.42
N ILE A 51 -7.41 1.52 7.31
CA ILE A 51 -6.17 1.84 8.01
C ILE A 51 -6.50 2.88 9.07
N ASN A 52 -6.20 2.56 10.33
CA ASN A 52 -6.44 3.42 11.48
C ASN A 52 -5.10 3.92 12.05
N PRO A 53 -4.60 5.08 11.58
CA PRO A 53 -3.42 5.69 12.18
C PRO A 53 -3.77 6.19 13.59
N ARG A 54 -2.90 5.92 14.57
CA ARG A 54 -3.12 6.33 15.96
C ARG A 54 -1.91 7.10 16.49
N THR A 55 -2.17 8.19 17.20
CA THR A 55 -1.09 9.05 17.74
C THR A 55 -0.44 8.45 18.99
N PHE A 56 -1.24 7.83 19.87
CA PHE A 56 -0.79 7.34 21.18
C PHE A 56 -0.85 5.81 21.32
N MET A 57 -1.45 5.14 20.34
CA MET A 57 -1.59 3.68 20.32
C MET A 57 -0.94 3.14 19.05
N PRO A 58 -0.63 1.83 18.99
CA PRO A 58 -0.19 1.22 17.73
C PRO A 58 -1.23 1.41 16.63
N ASP A 59 -0.74 1.68 15.42
CA ASP A 59 -1.59 1.68 14.23
C ASP A 59 -2.26 0.32 14.05
N THR A 60 -3.48 0.38 13.54
CA THR A 60 -4.32 -0.80 13.32
C THR A 60 -4.88 -0.82 11.91
N ILE A 61 -5.25 -2.00 11.44
CA ILE A 61 -5.95 -2.22 10.18
C ILE A 61 -7.16 -3.12 10.41
N MET A 62 -8.13 -3.05 9.51
CA MET A 62 -9.28 -3.94 9.46
C MET A 62 -9.52 -4.33 8.01
N LEU A 63 -9.75 -5.61 7.77
CA LEU A 63 -10.03 -6.18 6.46
C LEU A 63 -11.31 -7.01 6.60
N PRO A 64 -12.52 -6.49 6.34
CA PRO A 64 -13.77 -7.17 6.71
C PRO A 64 -13.93 -8.59 6.16
N HIS A 65 -13.35 -8.87 4.99
CA HIS A 65 -13.40 -10.18 4.33
C HIS A 65 -12.21 -11.10 4.66
N ALA A 66 -11.27 -10.64 5.48
CA ALA A 66 -10.11 -11.40 5.92
C ALA A 66 -10.00 -11.37 7.46
N TYR A 67 -9.32 -12.34 8.06
CA TYR A 67 -9.04 -12.32 9.50
C TYR A 67 -10.29 -12.12 10.41
N GLY A 68 -11.46 -12.61 9.99
CA GLY A 68 -12.71 -12.48 10.73
C GLY A 68 -13.26 -11.05 10.82
N GLY A 69 -12.73 -10.09 10.05
CA GLY A 69 -13.13 -8.69 10.08
C GLY A 69 -12.71 -7.94 11.34
N GLU A 70 -11.83 -8.52 12.16
CA GLU A 70 -11.34 -7.90 13.38
C GLU A 70 -10.30 -6.79 13.10
N GLU A 71 -10.16 -5.88 14.06
CA GLU A 71 -9.11 -4.86 14.03
C GLU A 71 -7.77 -5.48 14.47
N LEU A 72 -6.80 -5.52 13.55
CA LEU A 72 -5.47 -6.07 13.77
C LEU A 72 -4.45 -4.97 14.02
N ARG A 73 -3.53 -5.18 14.97
CA ARG A 73 -2.34 -4.32 15.10
C ARG A 73 -1.47 -4.48 13.86
N VAL A 74 -1.04 -3.38 13.26
CA VAL A 74 -0.21 -3.44 12.05
C VAL A 74 1.10 -4.18 12.32
N SER A 75 1.71 -4.02 13.50
CA SER A 75 2.94 -4.75 13.85
C SER A 75 2.78 -6.28 13.91
N LYS A 76 1.55 -6.80 14.06
CA LYS A 76 1.26 -8.23 13.99
C LYS A 76 1.00 -8.70 12.57
N TRP A 77 0.31 -7.88 11.78
CA TRP A 77 -0.09 -8.17 10.39
C TRP A 77 1.06 -7.98 9.39
N LEU A 78 1.78 -6.86 9.51
CA LEU A 78 2.89 -6.44 8.68
C LEU A 78 4.15 -6.29 9.55
N LYS A 79 4.86 -7.40 9.75
CA LYS A 79 5.96 -7.50 10.72
C LYS A 79 7.23 -6.86 10.18
N ARG A 80 7.98 -6.13 11.00
CA ARG A 80 9.29 -5.58 10.60
C ARG A 80 10.38 -6.61 10.75
N GLU A 81 11.17 -6.80 9.70
CA GLU A 81 12.35 -7.66 9.70
C GLU A 81 13.49 -7.01 8.91
N LYS A 82 14.71 -7.52 9.08
CA LYS A 82 15.85 -7.18 8.21
C LYS A 82 16.07 -8.33 7.25
N LEU A 83 16.29 -8.03 5.98
CA LEU A 83 16.69 -9.04 5.00
C LEU A 83 18.15 -9.46 5.22
N GLY A 84 18.60 -10.46 4.45
CA GLY A 84 19.96 -11.00 4.55
C GLY A 84 21.06 -9.97 4.25
N ASP A 85 20.73 -8.92 3.49
CA ASP A 85 21.62 -7.78 3.22
C ASP A 85 21.55 -6.67 4.29
N GLY A 86 20.74 -6.86 5.34
CA GLY A 86 20.52 -5.90 6.41
C GLY A 86 19.49 -4.81 6.11
N SER A 87 18.94 -4.77 4.89
CA SER A 87 17.91 -3.79 4.51
C SER A 87 16.59 -4.03 5.27
N PRO A 88 15.86 -2.97 5.65
CA PRO A 88 14.58 -3.12 6.35
C PRO A 88 13.48 -3.60 5.39
N ALA A 89 12.69 -4.55 5.86
CA ALA A 89 11.53 -5.08 5.15
C ALA A 89 10.31 -5.19 6.07
N SER A 90 9.14 -5.14 5.45
CA SER A 90 7.87 -5.49 6.05
C SER A 90 7.42 -6.86 5.55
N VAL A 91 7.25 -7.83 6.45
CA VAL A 91 6.78 -9.18 6.12
C VAL A 91 5.27 -9.20 6.13
N LEU A 92 4.69 -9.44 4.96
CA LEU A 92 3.27 -9.67 4.74
C LEU A 92 3.05 -11.17 4.53
N SER A 93 2.11 -11.75 5.27
CA SER A 93 1.73 -13.16 5.10
C SER A 93 0.47 -13.23 4.25
N LEU A 94 0.59 -13.82 3.05
CA LEU A 94 -0.51 -14.00 2.10
C LEU A 94 -0.77 -15.50 1.92
N GLY A 95 -1.83 -16.01 2.55
CA GLY A 95 -2.02 -17.45 2.70
C GLY A 95 -0.93 -18.07 3.56
N GLU A 96 -0.30 -19.14 3.07
CA GLU A 96 0.81 -19.83 3.78
C GLU A 96 2.18 -19.22 3.47
N GLU A 97 2.24 -18.26 2.56
CA GLU A 97 3.49 -17.75 2.04
C GLU A 97 3.87 -16.40 2.64
N ARG A 98 5.15 -16.28 3.01
CA ARG A 98 5.75 -15.01 3.46
C ARG A 98 6.25 -14.22 2.26
N ARG A 99 5.95 -12.92 2.25
CA ARG A 99 6.34 -11.94 1.24
C ARG A 99 6.95 -10.72 1.88
N PHE A 100 7.86 -10.05 1.17
CA PHE A 100 8.65 -8.95 1.72
C PHE A 100 8.33 -7.65 0.99
N LEU A 101 7.64 -6.73 1.66
CA LEU A 101 7.38 -5.39 1.19
C LEU A 101 8.58 -4.50 1.55
N VAL A 102 9.27 -4.00 0.53
CA VAL A 102 10.54 -3.28 0.66
C VAL A 102 10.54 -1.98 -0.12
N VAL A 103 11.39 -1.05 0.30
CA VAL A 103 11.75 0.11 -0.52
C VAL A 103 12.65 -0.39 -1.65
N HIS A 104 12.18 -0.26 -2.90
CA HIS A 104 12.89 -0.75 -4.07
C HIS A 104 13.49 0.39 -4.89
N LYS A 105 14.73 0.24 -5.37
CA LYS A 105 15.46 1.30 -6.09
C LYS A 105 14.71 1.79 -7.33
N GLU A 106 14.12 0.88 -8.09
CA GLU A 106 13.44 1.20 -9.36
C GLU A 106 11.97 1.60 -9.17
N TYR A 107 11.29 0.99 -8.20
CA TYR A 107 9.84 1.08 -8.09
C TYR A 107 9.37 1.91 -6.89
N GLY A 108 10.30 2.38 -6.04
CA GLY A 108 9.97 3.02 -4.76
C GLY A 108 9.52 2.01 -3.72
N LEU A 109 8.45 1.25 -3.98
CA LEU A 109 7.96 0.17 -3.13
C LEU A 109 7.68 -1.09 -3.95
N ALA A 110 8.13 -2.25 -3.47
CA ALA A 110 7.89 -3.53 -4.12
C ALA A 110 7.63 -4.64 -3.09
N LEU A 111 6.76 -5.59 -3.45
CA LEU A 111 6.52 -6.82 -2.74
C LEU A 111 7.31 -7.93 -3.41
N LEU A 112 8.20 -8.57 -2.66
CA LEU A 112 9.08 -9.62 -3.13
C LEU A 112 8.60 -10.99 -2.65
N ALA A 113 8.90 -12.03 -3.43
CA ALA A 113 8.75 -13.42 -3.04
C ALA A 113 9.75 -13.81 -1.93
N ALA A 114 9.64 -15.06 -1.46
CA ALA A 114 10.51 -15.59 -0.43
C ALA A 114 12.00 -15.61 -0.81
N ASP A 115 12.30 -15.69 -2.11
CA ASP A 115 13.65 -15.63 -2.66
C ASP A 115 14.28 -14.22 -2.63
N THR A 116 13.51 -13.19 -2.23
CA THR A 116 13.90 -11.77 -2.18
C THR A 116 14.37 -11.19 -3.51
N LYS A 117 14.09 -11.86 -4.64
CA LYS A 117 14.50 -11.46 -5.98
C LYS A 117 13.30 -11.29 -6.91
N THR A 118 12.33 -12.16 -6.78
CA THR A 118 11.14 -12.15 -7.64
C THR A 118 10.17 -11.08 -7.16
N ILE A 119 9.87 -10.11 -8.04
CA ILE A 119 8.90 -9.05 -7.77
C ILE A 119 7.49 -9.53 -8.06
N LEU A 120 6.62 -9.38 -7.07
CA LEU A 120 5.24 -9.87 -7.10
C LEU A 120 4.20 -8.76 -7.15
N ALA A 121 4.53 -7.59 -6.61
CA ALA A 121 3.76 -6.38 -6.81
C ALA A 121 4.67 -5.16 -6.67
N HIS A 122 4.37 -4.06 -7.33
CA HIS A 122 5.17 -2.84 -7.19
C HIS A 122 4.40 -1.58 -7.60
N TRP A 123 4.85 -0.43 -7.12
CA TRP A 123 4.39 0.85 -7.67
C TRP A 123 4.95 1.07 -9.07
N ARG A 124 4.11 1.62 -9.95
CA ARG A 124 4.52 2.30 -11.17
C ARG A 124 4.29 3.79 -10.95
N PRO A 125 5.35 4.61 -10.88
CA PRO A 125 5.22 6.05 -10.66
C PRO A 125 4.46 6.71 -11.81
N GLU A 126 3.86 7.87 -11.52
CA GLU A 126 3.28 8.71 -12.57
C GLU A 126 4.38 9.22 -13.52
N THR A 127 4.05 9.27 -14.80
CA THR A 127 4.85 9.92 -15.85
C THR A 127 3.96 10.86 -16.65
N SER A 128 4.53 11.62 -17.58
CA SER A 128 3.76 12.44 -18.53
C SER A 128 2.74 11.65 -19.37
N SER A 129 2.90 10.33 -19.46
CA SER A 129 2.07 9.44 -20.28
C SER A 129 1.33 8.38 -19.48
N SER A 130 1.53 8.28 -18.16
CA SER A 130 0.93 7.21 -17.36
C SER A 130 0.62 7.67 -15.94
N ARG A 131 -0.52 7.23 -15.41
CA ARG A 131 -0.93 7.50 -14.03
C ARG A 131 -0.22 6.56 -13.05
N LEU A 132 -0.12 7.00 -11.80
CA LEU A 132 0.27 6.16 -10.67
C LEU A 132 -0.55 4.88 -10.66
N ALA A 133 0.12 3.73 -10.56
CA ALA A 133 -0.55 2.44 -10.53
C ALA A 133 0.15 1.43 -9.63
N LEU A 134 -0.61 0.54 -9.01
CA LEU A 134 -0.10 -0.67 -8.35
C LEU A 134 -0.24 -1.84 -9.32
N ILE A 135 0.90 -2.46 -9.65
CA ILE A 135 0.96 -3.64 -10.51
C ILE A 135 1.07 -4.87 -9.61
N ILE A 136 0.21 -5.86 -9.85
CA ILE A 136 0.16 -7.12 -9.10
C ILE A 136 0.32 -8.29 -10.09
N SER A 137 1.33 -9.13 -9.85
CA SER A 137 1.64 -10.31 -10.65
C SER A 137 0.52 -11.35 -10.63
N HIS A 138 0.50 -12.22 -11.64
CA HIS A 138 -0.47 -13.32 -11.72
C HIS A 138 -0.39 -14.25 -10.50
N GLY A 139 -1.54 -14.76 -10.06
CA GLY A 139 -1.68 -15.69 -8.93
C GLY A 139 -1.93 -15.01 -7.58
N LEU A 140 -1.83 -13.68 -7.51
CA LEU A 140 -2.06 -12.88 -6.30
C LEU A 140 -3.35 -12.08 -6.33
N GLU A 141 -4.18 -12.23 -7.35
CA GLU A 141 -5.43 -11.49 -7.52
C GLU A 141 -6.38 -11.70 -6.33
N LYS A 142 -6.38 -12.89 -5.72
CA LYS A 142 -7.19 -13.18 -4.52
C LYS A 142 -6.76 -12.43 -3.25
N PHE A 143 -5.57 -11.84 -3.25
CA PHE A 143 -5.01 -11.05 -2.14
C PHE A 143 -4.89 -9.56 -2.49
N GLU A 144 -5.57 -9.12 -3.56
CA GLU A 144 -5.44 -7.77 -4.10
C GLU A 144 -5.73 -6.70 -3.05
N THR A 145 -6.74 -6.89 -2.21
CA THR A 145 -7.12 -5.93 -1.17
C THR A 145 -6.03 -5.83 -0.09
N GLU A 146 -5.51 -6.95 0.39
CA GLU A 146 -4.44 -6.98 1.40
C GLU A 146 -3.17 -6.33 0.87
N ILE A 147 -2.81 -6.61 -0.38
CA ILE A 147 -1.66 -5.99 -1.05
C ILE A 147 -1.89 -4.48 -1.17
N LEU A 148 -3.04 -4.04 -1.68
CA LEU A 148 -3.38 -2.62 -1.79
C LEU A 148 -3.27 -1.90 -0.43
N VAL A 149 -3.87 -2.46 0.62
CA VAL A 149 -3.83 -1.88 1.97
C VAL A 149 -2.40 -1.83 2.50
N ALA A 150 -1.58 -2.87 2.28
CA ALA A 150 -0.19 -2.89 2.74
C ALA A 150 0.65 -1.81 2.04
N PHE A 151 0.47 -1.64 0.73
CA PHE A 151 1.14 -0.60 -0.06
C PHE A 151 0.73 0.81 0.39
N LEU A 152 -0.57 1.06 0.55
CA LEU A 152 -1.07 2.34 1.04
C LEU A 152 -0.54 2.67 2.45
N PHE A 153 -0.49 1.67 3.34
CA PHE A 153 0.03 1.83 4.69
C PHE A 153 1.53 2.17 4.68
N GLU A 154 2.35 1.39 4.00
CA GLU A 154 3.81 1.63 3.96
C GLU A 154 4.14 2.98 3.35
N GLU A 155 3.47 3.35 2.27
CA GLU A 155 3.72 4.59 1.58
C GLU A 155 3.30 5.81 2.42
N GLY A 156 2.17 5.74 3.12
CA GLY A 156 1.77 6.74 4.10
C GLY A 156 2.80 6.89 5.24
N ARG A 157 3.38 5.77 5.68
CA ARG A 157 4.43 5.77 6.71
C ARG A 157 5.74 6.38 6.21
N LEU A 158 6.17 6.04 4.99
CA LEU A 158 7.37 6.61 4.36
C LEU A 158 7.26 8.14 4.23
N ARG A 159 6.07 8.65 3.87
CA ARG A 159 5.80 10.09 3.75
C ARG A 159 5.72 10.82 5.09
N SER A 160 5.22 10.14 6.12
CA SER A 160 5.03 10.76 7.44
C SER A 160 6.33 11.00 8.19
N GLY A 161 7.50 10.55 7.68
CA GLY A 161 8.79 10.66 8.36
C GLY A 161 8.89 9.88 9.68
N LYS A 162 7.78 9.28 10.16
CA LYS A 162 7.68 8.40 11.33
C LYS A 162 8.36 7.04 11.13
N GLY A 163 9.14 6.88 10.06
CA GLY A 163 10.11 5.80 9.93
C GLY A 163 11.20 5.99 11.00
N ASN A 164 10.95 5.51 12.21
CA ASN A 164 11.92 5.46 13.31
C ASN A 164 13.30 5.03 12.80
N ASN A 165 14.30 5.90 12.98
CA ASN A 165 15.70 5.60 13.26
C ASN A 165 16.21 4.21 12.84
N SER A 166 16.28 3.96 11.54
CA SER A 166 17.20 2.95 10.98
C SER A 166 17.90 3.55 9.76
N GLY A 167 18.93 4.36 10.06
CA GLY A 167 20.07 4.66 9.21
C GLY A 167 19.85 4.86 7.72
N GLY A 168 19.70 6.13 7.32
CA GLY A 168 20.23 6.65 6.06
C GLY A 168 19.43 6.36 4.79
N VAL A 169 19.25 7.42 4.01
CA VAL A 169 18.77 7.45 2.61
C VAL A 169 17.26 7.35 2.40
N ALA A 170 16.51 8.35 2.87
CA ALA A 170 15.16 8.62 2.37
C ALA A 170 14.98 10.13 2.10
N SER A 171 15.60 10.64 1.04
CA SER A 171 15.30 11.97 0.51
C SER A 171 15.74 12.07 -0.95
N ALA A 172 14.91 11.56 -1.87
CA ALA A 172 15.06 11.87 -3.30
C ALA A 172 13.76 11.69 -4.10
N ILE A 173 12.80 10.88 -3.65
CA ILE A 173 11.57 10.60 -4.44
C ILE A 173 10.41 11.55 -4.09
N SER A 174 10.55 12.38 -3.05
CA SER A 174 9.45 13.20 -2.52
C SER A 174 9.00 14.38 -3.39
N GLY A 175 9.69 14.67 -4.51
CA GLY A 175 9.41 15.86 -5.33
C GLY A 175 8.33 15.71 -6.40
N ALA A 176 7.92 14.49 -6.77
CA ALA A 176 7.11 14.27 -7.98
C ALA A 176 5.61 13.98 -7.73
N LEU A 177 5.16 13.95 -6.47
CA LEU A 177 3.78 13.54 -6.13
C LEU A 177 3.02 14.62 -5.31
N MET A 178 3.56 15.84 -5.25
CA MET A 178 2.87 17.01 -4.70
C MET A 178 2.09 17.70 -5.82
N GLY A 179 0.88 17.22 -6.08
CA GLY A 179 -0.16 18.08 -6.65
C GLY A 179 -0.61 19.05 -5.57
N GLU A 180 0.08 20.19 -5.43
CA GLU A 180 -0.41 21.34 -4.68
C GLU A 180 -1.74 21.78 -5.29
N SER A 181 -2.86 21.34 -4.69
CA SER A 181 -4.12 22.06 -4.81
C SER A 181 -4.12 23.13 -3.73
N VAL A 182 -3.55 24.28 -4.06
CA VAL A 182 -3.84 25.53 -3.37
C VAL A 182 -5.21 25.97 -3.86
N LEU A 183 -6.20 25.94 -2.96
CA LEU A 183 -7.37 26.82 -3.02
C LEU A 183 -7.04 28.07 -2.20
#